data_AF-A0A964BMM5-F1
#
_entry.id   AF-A0A964BMM5-F1
#
_cell.length_a   1.000
_cell.length_b   1.000
_cell.length_c   1.000
_cell.angle_alpha   90.00
_cell.angle_beta   90.00
_cell.angle_gamma   90.00
#
_symmetry.space_group_name_H-M   'P 1'
#
loop_
_entity.id
_entity.type
_entity.pdbx_description
1 polymer ?
#
loop_
_entity_poly.entity_id
_entity_poly.type
_entity_poly.pdbx_seq_one_letter_code
_entity_poly.pdbx_strand_id
1 'polypeptide(L)'
;MTSIAPDNFNGPPPAAGAPSYAKDFPLYWDIVFDRITTPGMGWNIGYQSTFPEQLIRRLTAARMSVQMGVSARTAERYIPEETRYEAEAKLDQEMRSSCLGLIDKHAEQLEALNESARSRPALGLIIGDNGIAAARYSVKLCFDLADIGSLYQTSAVARSCLEQLAWSNAVAKLDDIDKIQNISAQSQIAQLSKVNASSGRLYGWFSRHSHWAYDAHWKSFDEIDGKVAVINRSVHYKVQSYAALIVLSRIFCDVVCAQLASRSSENKIRMEPGPFSDLMATLISVVSPSRQDRATSDEIRNLADILALSATPNA
;
A
#
# COMPACT_ATOMS: atom_id res chain seq x y z
N MET A 1 15.47 -17.74 -24.13
CA MET A 1 14.28 -17.18 -23.46
C MET A 1 13.35 -16.68 -24.55
N THR A 2 12.30 -17.42 -24.85
CA THR A 2 11.28 -17.03 -25.84
C THR A 2 10.30 -16.07 -25.17
N SER A 3 10.34 -14.80 -25.58
CA SER A 3 9.34 -13.80 -25.22
C SER A 3 8.02 -14.19 -25.87
N ILE A 4 7.01 -14.48 -25.06
CA ILE A 4 5.64 -14.76 -25.52
C ILE A 4 4.97 -13.39 -25.75
N ALA A 5 4.45 -13.17 -26.96
CA ALA A 5 3.75 -11.95 -27.31
C ALA A 5 2.47 -11.76 -26.46
N PRO A 6 2.11 -10.52 -26.07
CA PRO A 6 0.90 -10.28 -25.30
C PRO A 6 -0.33 -10.34 -26.23
N ASP A 7 -1.04 -11.47 -26.22
CA ASP A 7 -2.34 -11.61 -26.88
C ASP A 7 -3.45 -10.93 -26.05
N ASN A 8 -4.23 -10.10 -26.74
CA ASN A 8 -5.58 -9.57 -26.47
C ASN A 8 -5.89 -8.83 -25.14
N PHE A 9 -6.49 -7.64 -25.33
CA PHE A 9 -6.82 -6.60 -24.34
C PHE A 9 -7.91 -6.95 -23.30
N ASN A 10 -8.44 -8.18 -23.34
CA ASN A 10 -9.20 -8.74 -22.24
C ASN A 10 -8.31 -9.83 -21.65
N GLY A 11 -7.79 -9.61 -20.45
CA GLY A 11 -7.03 -10.65 -19.76
C GLY A 11 -7.81 -11.97 -19.86
N PRO A 12 -7.13 -13.10 -20.15
CA PRO A 12 -7.83 -14.37 -20.33
C PRO A 12 -8.78 -14.58 -19.14
N PRO A 13 -9.99 -15.12 -19.37
CA PRO A 13 -10.87 -15.49 -18.27
C PRO A 13 -10.03 -16.25 -17.24
N PRO A 14 -10.23 -16.00 -15.94
CA PRO A 14 -9.41 -16.59 -14.89
C PRO A 14 -9.19 -18.06 -15.22
N ALA A 15 -7.92 -18.47 -15.36
CA ALA A 15 -7.58 -19.83 -15.72
C ALA A 15 -8.36 -20.79 -14.82
N ALA A 16 -8.84 -21.91 -15.36
CA ALA A 16 -9.57 -22.90 -14.56
C ALA A 16 -8.76 -23.22 -13.29
N GLY A 17 -9.28 -22.85 -12.11
CA GLY A 17 -8.56 -22.93 -10.83
C GLY A 17 -8.08 -21.60 -10.22
N ALA A 18 -8.44 -20.44 -10.78
CA ALA A 18 -8.17 -19.17 -10.12
C ALA A 18 -8.92 -19.08 -8.76
N PRO A 19 -8.32 -18.44 -7.74
CA PRO A 19 -8.97 -18.28 -6.45
C PRO A 19 -10.27 -17.48 -6.57
N SER A 20 -11.26 -17.79 -5.72
CA SER A 20 -12.61 -17.18 -5.78
C SER A 20 -12.61 -15.65 -5.62
N TYR A 21 -11.58 -15.11 -4.97
CA TYR A 21 -11.37 -13.68 -4.72
C TYR A 21 -10.54 -12.98 -5.81
N ALA A 22 -10.16 -13.67 -6.90
CA ALA A 22 -9.39 -13.05 -7.99
C ALA A 22 -10.13 -11.88 -8.66
N LYS A 23 -11.48 -11.92 -8.66
CA LYS A 23 -12.31 -10.82 -9.17
C LYS A 23 -12.20 -9.55 -8.32
N ASP A 24 -12.01 -9.70 -7.01
CA ASP A 24 -11.92 -8.61 -6.04
C ASP A 24 -10.50 -8.05 -5.94
N PHE A 25 -9.50 -8.84 -6.36
CA PHE A 25 -8.06 -8.51 -6.35
C PHE A 25 -7.40 -8.79 -7.71
N PRO A 26 -7.82 -8.13 -8.79
CA PRO A 26 -7.20 -8.33 -10.10
C PRO A 26 -5.75 -7.85 -10.07
N LEU A 27 -4.88 -8.57 -10.77
CA LEU A 27 -3.52 -8.09 -10.98
C LEU A 27 -3.52 -6.97 -12.01
N TYR A 28 -2.95 -5.84 -11.63
CA TYR A 28 -2.67 -4.77 -12.57
C TYR A 28 -1.33 -5.04 -13.25
N TRP A 29 -1.20 -4.58 -14.49
CA TRP A 29 0.00 -4.82 -15.29
C TRP A 29 1.22 -4.12 -14.69
N ASP A 30 2.38 -4.73 -14.88
CA ASP A 30 3.72 -4.22 -14.55
C ASP A 30 4.19 -3.12 -15.50
N ILE A 31 3.34 -2.72 -16.45
CA ILE A 31 3.61 -1.59 -17.32
C ILE A 31 3.60 -0.32 -16.46
N VAL A 32 4.80 0.22 -16.26
CA VAL A 32 4.97 1.56 -15.73
C VAL A 32 4.46 2.53 -16.78
N PHE A 33 3.35 3.17 -16.46
CA PHE A 33 2.80 4.25 -17.28
C PHE A 33 3.39 5.58 -16.83
N ASP A 34 3.88 6.36 -17.79
CA ASP A 34 4.16 7.78 -17.61
C ASP A 34 2.85 8.51 -17.31
N ARG A 35 2.88 9.41 -16.34
CA ARG A 35 1.71 10.20 -15.93
C ARG A 35 1.87 11.64 -16.41
N ILE A 36 0.93 12.14 -17.21
CA ILE A 36 0.76 13.60 -17.34
C ILE A 36 -0.07 14.07 -16.16
N THR A 37 0.63 14.55 -15.15
CA THR A 37 0.04 15.41 -14.12
C THR A 37 -0.03 16.82 -14.68
N THR A 38 -1.15 17.18 -15.29
CA THR A 38 -1.50 18.59 -15.48
C THR A 38 -2.13 19.07 -14.18
N PRO A 39 -1.52 20.02 -13.45
CA PRO A 39 -2.11 20.56 -12.23
C PRO A 39 -3.55 21.03 -12.49
N GLY A 40 -4.50 20.64 -11.62
CA GLY A 40 -5.91 21.01 -11.73
C GLY A 40 -6.78 20.12 -12.64
N MET A 41 -6.23 19.09 -13.28
CA MET A 41 -7.03 18.11 -14.04
C MET A 41 -7.27 16.84 -13.21
N GLY A 42 -8.50 16.62 -12.74
CA GLY A 42 -8.84 15.68 -11.65
C GLY A 42 -8.51 14.20 -11.82
N TRP A 43 -8.27 13.69 -13.03
CA TRP A 43 -7.96 12.27 -13.27
C TRP A 43 -6.59 12.04 -13.91
N ASN A 44 -5.70 11.29 -13.27
CA ASN A 44 -4.43 10.92 -13.90
C ASN A 44 -4.64 9.80 -14.94
N ILE A 45 -4.24 10.04 -16.18
CA ILE A 45 -4.20 8.99 -17.23
C ILE A 45 -2.74 8.61 -17.44
N GLY A 46 -2.45 7.32 -17.30
CA GLY A 46 -1.17 6.73 -17.63
C GLY A 46 -1.06 6.40 -19.12
N TYR A 47 0.11 6.61 -19.71
CA TYR A 47 0.46 6.14 -21.05
C TYR A 47 1.94 5.74 -21.08
N GLN A 48 2.38 4.88 -22.00
CA GLN A 48 3.82 4.60 -22.13
C GLN A 48 4.47 5.70 -22.98
N SER A 49 5.68 6.14 -22.66
CA SER A 49 6.49 7.05 -23.49
C SER A 49 6.75 6.52 -24.90
N THR A 50 6.59 5.22 -25.10
CA THR A 50 6.67 4.55 -26.40
C THR A 50 5.38 4.66 -27.22
N PHE A 51 4.28 5.17 -26.65
CA PHE A 51 3.04 5.35 -27.38
C PHE A 51 3.19 6.44 -28.46
N PRO A 52 2.55 6.28 -29.63
CA PRO A 52 2.55 7.31 -30.65
C PRO A 52 2.01 8.63 -30.10
N GLU A 53 2.65 9.75 -30.40
CA GLU A 53 2.25 11.09 -29.92
C GLU A 53 0.77 11.39 -30.23
N GLN A 54 0.29 10.95 -31.40
CA GLN A 54 -1.11 11.12 -31.81
C GLN A 54 -2.09 10.42 -30.84
N LEU A 55 -1.72 9.25 -30.30
CA LEU A 55 -2.54 8.54 -29.32
C LEU A 55 -2.56 9.30 -27.99
N ILE A 56 -1.41 9.78 -27.51
CA ILE A 56 -1.30 10.58 -26.29
C ILE A 56 -2.18 11.84 -26.39
N ARG A 57 -2.13 12.55 -27.53
CA ARG A 57 -2.99 13.71 -27.81
C ARG A 57 -4.48 13.36 -27.76
N ARG A 58 -4.88 12.22 -28.36
CA ARG A 58 -6.29 11.76 -28.35
C ARG A 58 -6.77 11.38 -26.95
N LEU A 59 -5.97 10.67 -26.17
CA LEU A 59 -6.29 10.32 -24.78
C LEU A 59 -6.44 11.57 -23.91
N THR A 60 -5.54 12.55 -24.08
CA THR A 60 -5.60 13.83 -23.37
C THR A 60 -6.85 14.64 -23.75
N ALA A 61 -7.19 14.71 -25.04
CA ALA A 61 -8.40 15.39 -25.51
C ALA A 61 -9.68 14.71 -24.99
N ALA A 62 -9.70 13.38 -24.95
CA ALA A 62 -10.81 12.60 -24.40
C ALA A 62 -10.98 12.90 -22.90
N ARG A 63 -9.89 12.89 -22.12
CA ARG A 63 -9.89 13.28 -20.70
C ARG A 63 -10.50 14.66 -20.48
N MET A 64 -10.02 15.66 -21.22
CA MET A 64 -10.51 17.04 -21.10
C MET A 64 -12.00 17.13 -21.43
N SER A 65 -12.46 16.40 -22.46
CA SER A 65 -13.86 16.37 -22.86
C SER A 65 -14.76 15.85 -21.73
N VAL A 66 -14.36 14.74 -21.07
CA VAL A 66 -15.10 14.21 -19.91
C VAL A 66 -15.10 15.21 -18.75
N GLN A 67 -13.96 15.84 -18.45
CA GLN A 67 -13.86 16.82 -17.36
C GLN A 67 -14.73 18.07 -17.62
N MET A 68 -14.87 18.47 -18.89
CA MET A 68 -15.73 19.58 -19.30
C MET A 68 -17.22 19.20 -19.41
N GLY A 69 -17.59 17.95 -19.11
CA GLY A 69 -18.96 17.47 -19.26
C GLY A 69 -19.41 17.39 -20.73
N VAL A 70 -18.47 17.39 -21.68
CA VAL A 70 -18.78 17.28 -23.10
C VAL A 70 -18.87 15.80 -23.45
N SER A 71 -20.06 15.36 -23.89
CA SER A 71 -20.26 13.97 -24.31
C SER A 71 -19.29 13.63 -25.43
N ALA A 72 -18.40 12.67 -25.21
CA ALA A 72 -17.62 12.07 -26.29
C ALA A 72 -18.55 11.13 -27.07
N ARG A 73 -19.45 11.67 -27.92
CA ARG A 73 -20.35 10.88 -28.80
C ARG A 73 -19.61 9.79 -29.59
N THR A 74 -18.32 10.01 -29.84
CA THR A 74 -17.40 9.06 -30.46
C THR A 74 -17.17 7.82 -29.59
N ALA A 75 -17.02 7.95 -28.27
CA ALA A 75 -16.78 6.82 -27.38
C ALA A 75 -17.98 5.85 -27.36
N GLU A 76 -19.20 6.38 -27.32
CA GLU A 76 -20.44 5.58 -27.36
C GLU A 76 -20.60 4.79 -28.67
N ARG A 77 -20.00 5.25 -29.76
CA ARG A 77 -20.09 4.62 -31.08
C ARG A 77 -19.09 3.50 -31.31
N TYR A 78 -17.94 3.52 -30.63
CA TYR A 78 -16.81 2.62 -30.91
C TYR A 78 -16.46 1.67 -29.75
N ILE A 79 -17.06 1.85 -28.57
CA ILE A 79 -16.89 0.95 -27.42
C ILE A 79 -18.17 0.11 -27.33
N PRO A 80 -18.17 -1.15 -27.82
CA PRO A 80 -19.31 -2.06 -27.65
C PRO A 80 -19.80 -2.07 -26.21
N GLU A 81 -21.11 -2.18 -25.99
CA GLU A 81 -21.67 -2.23 -24.64
C GLU A 81 -21.07 -3.37 -23.81
N GLU A 82 -20.74 -4.48 -24.46
CA GLU A 82 -20.02 -5.66 -23.94
C GLU A 82 -18.58 -5.37 -23.47
N THR A 83 -17.98 -4.28 -23.93
CA THR A 83 -16.63 -3.83 -23.53
C THR A 83 -16.66 -2.74 -22.47
N ARG A 84 -17.86 -2.30 -22.04
CA ARG A 84 -17.98 -1.40 -20.90
C ARG A 84 -17.56 -2.18 -19.67
N TYR A 85 -16.42 -1.77 -19.11
CA TYR A 85 -15.96 -2.27 -17.83
C TYR A 85 -17.02 -1.88 -16.79
N GLU A 86 -17.75 -2.86 -16.26
CA GLU A 86 -18.63 -2.61 -15.12
C GLU A 86 -17.74 -2.12 -13.97
N ALA A 87 -17.90 -0.84 -13.63
CA ALA A 87 -17.16 -0.19 -12.57
C ALA A 87 -17.72 -0.61 -11.20
N GLU A 88 -17.86 -1.92 -10.97
CA GLU A 88 -18.02 -2.40 -9.62
C GLU A 88 -16.79 -1.96 -8.83
N ALA A 89 -17.03 -1.25 -7.72
CA ALA A 89 -15.97 -0.81 -6.83
C ALA A 89 -15.26 -2.07 -6.34
N LYS A 90 -14.04 -2.28 -6.83
CA LYS A 90 -13.25 -3.44 -6.45
C LYS A 90 -12.76 -3.25 -5.02
N LEU A 91 -12.80 -4.34 -4.25
CA LEU A 91 -12.43 -4.31 -2.85
C LEU A 91 -10.99 -3.82 -2.62
N ASP A 92 -10.07 -4.16 -3.53
CA ASP A 92 -8.70 -3.66 -3.50
C ASP A 92 -8.63 -2.11 -3.58
N GLN A 93 -9.40 -1.49 -4.46
CA GLN A 93 -9.47 -0.03 -4.61
C GLN A 93 -10.09 0.64 -3.38
N GLU A 94 -11.14 0.05 -2.81
CA GLU A 94 -11.76 0.53 -1.57
C GLU A 94 -10.76 0.48 -0.40
N MET A 95 -10.07 -0.65 -0.21
CA MET A 95 -9.05 -0.81 0.82
C MET A 95 -7.92 0.20 0.64
N ARG A 96 -7.39 0.32 -0.60
CA ARG A 96 -6.32 1.25 -0.93
C ARG A 96 -6.72 2.69 -0.63
N SER A 97 -7.89 3.12 -1.13
CA SER A 97 -8.38 4.48 -0.96
C SER A 97 -8.63 4.82 0.51
N SER A 98 -9.18 3.88 1.28
CA SER A 98 -9.40 4.03 2.72
C SER A 98 -8.10 4.17 3.50
N CYS A 99 -7.13 3.28 3.26
CA CYS A 99 -5.83 3.32 3.91
C CYS A 99 -5.04 4.59 3.57
N LEU A 100 -4.94 4.94 2.28
CA LEU A 100 -4.20 6.14 1.84
C LEU A 100 -4.90 7.42 2.28
N GLY A 101 -6.23 7.49 2.22
CA GLY A 101 -6.99 8.66 2.69
C GLY A 101 -6.79 8.91 4.19
N LEU A 102 -6.73 7.86 5.01
CA LEU A 102 -6.42 8.00 6.44
C LEU A 102 -4.97 8.45 6.68
N ILE A 103 -4.01 7.90 5.95
CA ILE A 103 -2.60 8.31 6.02
C ILE A 103 -2.46 9.79 5.65
N ASP A 104 -3.04 10.19 4.52
CA ASP A 104 -2.98 11.55 4.01
C ASP A 104 -3.60 12.54 5.00
N LYS A 105 -4.79 12.23 5.52
CA LYS A 105 -5.45 13.04 6.55
C LYS A 105 -4.58 13.25 7.79
N HIS A 106 -3.95 12.19 8.32
CA HIS A 106 -3.11 12.31 9.52
C HIS A 106 -1.81 13.07 9.24
N ALA A 107 -1.19 12.84 8.09
CA ALA A 107 0.00 13.58 7.67
C ALA A 107 -0.29 15.08 7.52
N GLU A 108 -1.42 15.44 6.89
CA GLU A 108 -1.88 16.83 6.76
C GLU A 108 -2.13 17.49 8.12
N GLN A 109 -2.67 16.75 9.09
CA GLN A 109 -2.84 17.25 10.46
C GLN A 109 -1.49 17.56 11.13
N LEU A 110 -0.47 16.73 10.89
CA LEU A 110 0.88 16.94 11.41
C LEU A 110 1.54 18.16 10.74
N GLU A 111 1.40 18.29 9.42
CA GLU A 111 1.88 19.44 8.63
C GLU A 111 1.22 20.75 9.11
N ALA A 112 -0.11 20.78 9.25
CA ALA A 112 -0.84 21.95 9.73
C ALA A 112 -0.43 22.37 11.15
N LEU A 113 -0.15 21.40 12.04
CA LEU A 113 0.34 21.69 13.38
C LEU A 113 1.70 22.39 13.33
N ASN A 114 2.60 21.95 12.45
CA ASN A 114 3.92 22.57 12.26
C ASN A 114 3.83 23.99 11.72
N GLU A 115 2.92 24.25 10.79
CA GLU A 115 2.69 25.59 10.26
C GLU A 115 2.12 26.54 11.32
N SER A 116 1.29 26.03 12.23
CA SER A 116 0.68 26.81 13.31
C SER A 116 1.62 27.09 14.50
N ALA A 117 2.74 26.36 14.60
CA ALA A 117 3.66 26.47 15.72
C ALA A 117 4.34 27.85 15.73
N ARG A 118 4.04 28.67 16.74
CA ARG A 118 4.61 30.02 16.90
C ARG A 118 6.11 30.02 17.26
N SER A 119 6.61 28.91 17.80
CA SER A 119 8.01 28.74 18.18
C SER A 119 8.74 27.84 17.18
N ARG A 120 10.06 28.03 17.07
CA ARG A 120 10.92 27.15 16.29
C ARG A 120 10.82 25.73 16.87
N PRO A 121 10.41 24.71 16.10
CA PRO A 121 10.34 23.34 16.60
C PRO A 121 11.74 22.81 16.93
N ALA A 122 11.81 21.89 17.90
CA ALA A 122 13.03 21.16 18.24
C ALA A 122 13.58 20.43 16.99
N LEU A 123 14.90 20.30 16.90
CA LEU A 123 15.58 19.74 15.73
C LEU A 123 15.08 18.33 15.40
N GLY A 124 14.92 17.48 16.42
CA GLY A 124 14.45 16.12 16.23
C GLY A 124 13.02 16.02 15.72
N LEU A 125 12.16 17.00 16.01
CA LEU A 125 10.79 17.04 15.46
C LEU A 125 10.84 17.29 13.95
N ILE A 126 11.63 18.28 13.50
CA ILE A 126 11.78 18.59 12.07
C ILE A 126 12.31 17.36 11.31
N ILE A 127 13.35 16.73 11.85
CA ILE A 127 13.97 15.55 11.24
C ILE A 127 12.99 14.35 11.25
N GLY A 128 12.27 14.15 12.36
CA GLY A 128 11.27 13.11 12.51
C GLY A 128 10.11 13.27 11.52
N ASP A 129 9.64 14.50 11.30
CA ASP A 129 8.57 14.83 10.36
C ASP A 129 8.96 14.51 8.92
N ASN A 130 10.20 14.82 8.53
CA ASN A 130 10.72 14.45 7.22
C ASN A 130 10.70 12.92 7.03
N GLY A 131 11.07 12.15 8.07
CA GLY A 131 10.97 10.70 8.01
C GLY A 131 9.52 10.18 7.89
N ILE A 132 8.54 10.86 8.51
CA ILE A 132 7.10 10.54 8.33
C ILE A 132 6.65 10.87 6.90
N ALA A 133 7.07 12.00 6.34
CA ALA A 133 6.77 12.37 4.96
C ALA A 133 7.35 11.35 3.96
N ALA A 134 8.59 10.89 4.18
CA ALA A 134 9.20 9.81 3.39
C ALA A 134 8.45 8.47 3.55
N ALA A 135 8.01 8.14 4.77
CA ALA A 135 7.21 6.95 5.03
C ALA A 135 5.85 7.00 4.33
N ARG A 136 5.18 8.17 4.30
CA ARG A 136 3.91 8.39 3.57
C ARG A 136 4.06 8.04 2.09
N TYR A 137 5.13 8.52 1.45
CA TYR A 137 5.44 8.16 0.07
C TYR A 137 5.72 6.66 -0.09
N SER A 138 6.48 6.08 0.84
CA SER A 138 6.82 4.66 0.82
C SER A 138 5.59 3.75 0.92
N VAL A 139 4.58 4.09 1.73
CA VAL A 139 3.32 3.32 1.80
C VAL A 139 2.57 3.36 0.47
N LYS A 140 2.52 4.52 -0.20
CA LYS A 140 1.90 4.64 -1.53
C LYS A 140 2.59 3.74 -2.55
N LEU A 141 3.93 3.72 -2.55
CA LEU A 141 4.71 2.81 -3.39
C LEU A 141 4.43 1.33 -3.05
N CYS A 142 4.25 1.00 -1.77
CA CYS A 142 3.89 -0.36 -1.38
C CYS A 142 2.54 -0.81 -1.97
N PHE A 143 1.52 0.07 -1.99
CA PHE A 143 0.25 -0.24 -2.64
C PHE A 143 0.41 -0.43 -4.16
N ASP A 144 1.26 0.37 -4.82
CA ASP A 144 1.56 0.20 -6.24
C ASP A 144 2.23 -1.17 -6.52
N LEU A 145 3.14 -1.61 -5.65
CA LEU A 145 3.78 -2.94 -5.73
C LEU A 145 2.82 -4.09 -5.38
N ALA A 146 1.91 -3.87 -4.43
CA ALA A 146 0.86 -4.82 -4.08
C ALA A 146 -0.11 -5.02 -5.25
N ASP A 147 -0.42 -3.96 -5.98
CA ASP A 147 -1.35 -3.98 -7.11
C ASP A 147 -0.91 -4.85 -8.28
N ILE A 148 0.40 -4.99 -8.47
CA ILE A 148 0.99 -5.92 -9.44
C ILE A 148 1.23 -7.32 -8.85
N GLY A 149 0.89 -7.56 -7.58
CA GLY A 149 1.03 -8.84 -6.88
C GLY A 149 2.46 -9.19 -6.48
N SER A 150 3.30 -8.20 -6.20
CA SER A 150 4.75 -8.36 -5.99
C SER A 150 5.13 -8.42 -4.51
N LEU A 151 4.81 -9.53 -3.83
CA LEU A 151 4.93 -9.64 -2.36
C LEU A 151 6.33 -9.33 -1.82
N TYR A 152 7.39 -9.82 -2.48
CA TYR A 152 8.76 -9.59 -2.04
C TYR A 152 9.11 -8.10 -2.03
N GLN A 153 8.88 -7.42 -3.14
CA GLN A 153 9.16 -5.99 -3.33
C GLN A 153 8.31 -5.16 -2.38
N THR A 154 7.02 -5.47 -2.26
CA THR A 154 6.14 -4.82 -1.28
C THR A 154 6.69 -4.98 0.14
N SER A 155 7.08 -6.19 0.53
CA SER A 155 7.59 -6.46 1.88
C SER A 155 8.93 -5.76 2.15
N ALA A 156 9.82 -5.68 1.16
CA ALA A 156 11.09 -4.98 1.29
C ALA A 156 10.89 -3.47 1.52
N VAL A 157 10.02 -2.83 0.73
CA VAL A 157 9.72 -1.40 0.89
C VAL A 157 8.93 -1.15 2.18
N ALA A 158 7.95 -1.99 2.50
CA ALA A 158 7.13 -1.88 3.72
C ALA A 158 7.97 -2.03 5.00
N ARG A 159 8.99 -2.91 4.98
CA ARG A 159 9.96 -3.01 6.06
C ARG A 159 10.75 -1.72 6.25
N SER A 160 11.27 -1.15 5.17
CA SER A 160 11.98 0.14 5.23
C SER A 160 11.05 1.25 5.77
N CYS A 161 9.77 1.23 5.39
CA CYS A 161 8.78 2.14 5.95
C CYS A 161 8.61 1.99 7.47
N LEU A 162 8.55 0.77 8.01
CA LEU A 162 8.51 0.56 9.48
C LEU A 162 9.78 1.08 10.17
N GLU A 163 10.94 0.89 9.55
CA GLU A 163 12.22 1.40 10.06
C GLU A 163 12.22 2.93 10.09
N GLN A 164 11.73 3.58 9.03
CA GLN A 164 11.55 5.04 8.97
C GLN A 164 10.61 5.53 10.07
N LEU A 165 9.45 4.89 10.27
CA LEU A 165 8.50 5.26 11.32
C LEU A 165 9.07 5.08 12.73
N ALA A 166 9.77 3.97 12.98
CA ALA A 166 10.42 3.71 14.26
C ALA A 166 11.51 4.75 14.56
N TRP A 167 12.33 5.06 13.55
CA TRP A 167 13.37 6.08 13.65
C TRP A 167 12.78 7.47 13.89
N SER A 168 11.80 7.89 13.08
CA SER A 168 11.09 9.16 13.23
C SER A 168 10.52 9.36 14.63
N ASN A 169 9.87 8.32 15.18
CA ASN A 169 9.32 8.37 16.54
C ASN A 169 10.41 8.47 17.63
N ALA A 170 11.59 7.89 17.41
CA ALA A 170 12.70 7.98 18.35
C ALA A 170 13.38 9.36 18.30
N VAL A 171 13.70 9.86 17.10
CA VAL A 171 14.40 11.14 16.92
C VAL A 171 13.54 12.34 17.29
N ALA A 172 12.21 12.26 17.16
CA ALA A 172 11.27 13.32 17.54
C ALA A 172 11.42 13.79 19.00
N LYS A 173 12.04 12.98 19.87
CA LYS A 173 12.22 13.25 21.30
C LYS A 173 13.59 13.84 21.63
N LEU A 174 14.41 14.11 20.62
CA LEU A 174 15.78 14.59 20.78
C LEU A 174 15.93 15.99 20.20
N ASP A 175 16.86 16.75 20.77
CA ASP A 175 17.25 18.07 20.26
C ASP A 175 18.76 18.18 20.03
N ASP A 176 19.46 17.04 20.15
CA ASP A 176 20.90 16.92 20.07
C ASP A 176 21.28 16.17 18.79
N ILE A 177 21.97 16.85 17.88
CA ILE A 177 22.35 16.32 16.58
C ILE A 177 23.26 15.08 16.70
N ASP A 178 24.16 15.06 17.68
CA ASP A 178 25.10 13.95 17.85
C ASP A 178 24.35 12.70 18.33
N LYS A 179 23.33 12.88 19.19
CA LYS A 179 22.46 11.76 19.60
C LYS A 179 21.63 11.25 18.43
N ILE A 180 21.08 12.15 17.61
CA ILE A 180 20.26 11.78 16.44
C ILE A 180 21.09 10.96 15.44
N GLN A 181 22.34 11.36 15.17
CA GLN A 181 23.24 10.66 14.25
C GLN A 181 23.55 9.22 14.69
N ASN A 182 23.51 8.94 16.00
CA ASN A 182 23.83 7.63 16.55
C ASN A 182 22.62 6.67 16.66
N ILE A 183 21.41 7.10 16.26
CA ILE A 183 20.23 6.23 16.29
C ILE A 183 20.16 5.35 15.03
N SER A 184 20.21 4.03 15.25
CA SER A 184 19.90 3.03 14.21
C SER A 184 18.40 2.74 14.17
N ALA A 185 17.77 2.88 13.00
CA ALA A 185 16.34 2.64 12.79
C ALA A 185 15.89 1.23 13.22
N GLN A 186 16.67 0.21 12.90
CA GLN A 186 16.37 -1.20 13.22
C GLN A 186 16.29 -1.44 14.74
N SER A 187 17.18 -0.80 15.51
CA SER A 187 17.17 -0.90 16.97
C SER A 187 15.92 -0.26 17.60
N GLN A 188 15.23 0.62 16.88
CA GLN A 188 14.05 1.35 17.37
C GLN A 188 12.73 0.62 17.12
N ILE A 189 12.71 -0.48 16.37
CA ILE A 189 11.48 -1.28 16.15
C ILE A 189 10.87 -1.74 17.49
N ALA A 190 11.70 -2.12 18.46
CA ALA A 190 11.23 -2.50 19.79
C ALA A 190 10.59 -1.31 20.54
N GLN A 191 11.08 -0.09 20.34
CA GLN A 191 10.47 1.11 20.92
C GLN A 191 9.16 1.47 20.22
N LEU A 192 9.07 1.23 18.91
CA LEU A 192 7.82 1.40 18.14
C LEU A 192 6.70 0.50 18.68
N SER A 193 7.02 -0.67 19.24
CA SER A 193 6.04 -1.56 19.89
C SER A 193 5.33 -0.94 21.08
N LYS A 194 5.92 0.10 21.70
CA LYS A 194 5.26 0.90 22.76
C LYS A 194 4.23 1.90 22.22
N VAL A 195 4.30 2.21 20.92
CA VAL A 195 3.29 3.02 20.23
C VAL A 195 2.21 2.12 19.66
N ASN A 196 2.61 1.03 19.01
CA ASN A 196 1.69 0.04 18.47
C ASN A 196 2.31 -1.37 18.61
N ALA A 197 1.66 -2.23 19.40
CA ALA A 197 2.15 -3.57 19.74
C ALA A 197 2.29 -4.53 18.53
N SER A 198 1.59 -4.26 17.43
CA SER A 198 1.67 -5.04 16.18
C SER A 198 2.99 -4.84 15.44
N SER A 199 3.68 -3.72 15.66
CA SER A 199 4.85 -3.31 14.85
C SER A 199 5.98 -4.35 14.83
N GLY A 200 6.34 -4.93 15.97
CA GLY A 200 7.41 -5.94 16.04
C GLY A 200 7.05 -7.23 15.28
N ARG A 201 5.82 -7.72 15.40
CA ARG A 201 5.37 -8.92 14.67
C ARG A 201 5.25 -8.65 13.17
N LEU A 202 4.73 -7.48 12.79
CA LEU A 202 4.66 -7.09 11.38
C LEU A 202 6.06 -6.96 10.76
N TYR A 203 7.02 -6.39 11.49
CA TYR A 203 8.41 -6.31 11.06
C TYR A 203 9.03 -7.70 10.81
N GLY A 204 8.78 -8.65 11.72
CA GLY A 204 9.18 -10.04 11.55
C GLY A 204 8.51 -10.68 10.32
N TRP A 205 7.23 -10.39 10.09
CA TRP A 205 6.50 -10.88 8.91
C TRP A 205 7.11 -10.36 7.60
N PHE A 206 7.40 -9.06 7.50
CA PHE A 206 8.07 -8.50 6.32
C PHE A 206 9.49 -9.05 6.14
N SER A 207 10.24 -9.24 7.23
CA SER A 207 11.59 -9.79 7.19
C SER A 207 11.62 -11.21 6.59
N ARG A 208 10.64 -12.06 6.94
CA ARG A 208 10.49 -13.39 6.35
C ARG A 208 10.21 -13.36 4.84
N HIS A 209 9.55 -12.32 4.35
CA HIS A 209 9.18 -12.18 2.94
C HIS A 209 10.14 -11.31 2.11
N SER A 210 11.14 -10.68 2.74
CA SER A 210 12.11 -9.79 2.07
C SER A 210 13.56 -10.30 2.11
N HIS A 211 13.86 -11.34 2.89
CA HIS A 211 15.19 -11.96 2.88
C HIS A 211 15.26 -13.11 1.88
N TRP A 212 16.31 -13.13 1.05
CA TRP A 212 16.60 -14.18 0.07
C TRP A 212 17.05 -15.49 0.75
N ALA A 213 16.14 -16.13 1.49
CA ALA A 213 16.31 -17.42 2.12
C ALA A 213 15.50 -18.49 1.35
N TYR A 214 16.04 -19.70 1.25
CA TYR A 214 15.45 -20.81 0.50
C TYR A 214 13.98 -21.05 0.85
N ASP A 215 13.65 -21.15 2.14
CA ASP A 215 12.28 -21.41 2.62
C ASP A 215 11.27 -20.31 2.25
N ALA A 216 11.73 -19.06 2.15
CA ALA A 216 10.89 -17.93 1.76
C ALA A 216 10.67 -17.90 0.23
N HIS A 217 11.68 -18.33 -0.53
CA HIS A 217 11.71 -18.22 -1.99
C HIS A 217 11.16 -19.44 -2.69
N TRP A 218 11.00 -20.58 -1.99
CA TRP A 218 10.27 -21.72 -2.53
C TRP A 218 8.85 -21.32 -2.98
N LYS A 219 8.23 -20.33 -2.35
CA LYS A 219 6.94 -19.77 -2.79
C LYS A 219 7.02 -19.15 -4.20
N SER A 220 8.19 -18.68 -4.61
CA SER A 220 8.45 -18.06 -5.91
C SER A 220 8.88 -19.07 -6.99
N PHE A 221 8.93 -20.36 -6.69
CA PHE A 221 9.22 -21.41 -7.66
C PHE A 221 8.08 -22.41 -7.68
N ASP A 222 7.74 -22.88 -8.88
CA ASP A 222 6.83 -24.02 -9.04
C ASP A 222 7.46 -25.00 -10.02
N GLU A 223 7.27 -26.30 -9.80
CA GLU A 223 7.77 -27.34 -10.70
C GLU A 223 6.58 -27.98 -11.41
N ILE A 224 6.43 -27.65 -12.69
CA ILE A 224 5.37 -28.19 -13.54
C ILE A 224 6.03 -29.00 -14.64
N ASP A 225 5.77 -30.31 -14.67
CA ASP A 225 6.32 -31.26 -15.64
C ASP A 225 7.86 -31.22 -15.76
N GLY A 226 8.56 -31.14 -14.62
CA GLY A 226 10.03 -31.10 -14.57
C GLY A 226 10.64 -29.76 -15.01
N LYS A 227 9.82 -28.72 -15.19
CA LYS A 227 10.28 -27.35 -15.46
C LYS A 227 10.04 -26.46 -14.26
N VAL A 228 11.07 -25.72 -13.87
CA VAL A 228 10.97 -24.70 -12.84
C VAL A 228 10.37 -23.42 -13.44
N ALA A 229 9.15 -23.11 -13.04
CA ALA A 229 8.50 -21.82 -13.26
C ALA A 229 8.86 -20.85 -12.13
N VAL A 230 9.04 -19.57 -12.47
CA VAL A 230 9.26 -18.51 -11.47
C VAL A 230 7.98 -17.71 -11.29
N ILE A 231 7.43 -17.73 -10.08
CA ILE A 231 6.26 -16.96 -9.69
C ILE A 231 6.73 -15.64 -9.08
N ASN A 232 6.78 -14.61 -9.93
CA ASN A 232 7.09 -13.23 -9.49
C ASN A 232 5.84 -12.47 -9.03
N ARG A 233 4.66 -12.88 -9.49
CA ARG A 233 3.38 -12.21 -9.22
C ARG A 233 2.24 -13.20 -9.09
N SER A 234 1.32 -12.94 -8.16
CA SER A 234 0.09 -13.72 -8.01
C SER A 234 -0.99 -12.91 -7.29
N VAL A 235 -2.26 -13.29 -7.51
CA VAL A 235 -3.39 -12.74 -6.76
C VAL A 235 -3.22 -13.00 -5.25
N HIS A 236 -2.70 -14.18 -4.87
CA HIS A 236 -2.39 -14.52 -3.48
C HIS A 236 -1.42 -13.51 -2.85
N TYR A 237 -0.36 -13.14 -3.58
CA TYR A 237 0.62 -12.16 -3.15
C TYR A 237 0.05 -10.75 -3.03
N LYS A 238 -0.84 -10.36 -3.94
CA LYS A 238 -1.58 -9.11 -3.83
C LYS A 238 -2.41 -9.08 -2.55
N VAL A 239 -3.21 -10.10 -2.30
CA VAL A 239 -4.06 -10.19 -1.10
C VAL A 239 -3.25 -10.17 0.20
N GLN A 240 -2.17 -10.95 0.28
CA GLN A 240 -1.26 -10.95 1.44
C GLN A 240 -0.60 -9.58 1.65
N SER A 241 -0.20 -8.93 0.55
CA SER A 241 0.35 -7.58 0.59
C SER A 241 -0.68 -6.58 1.13
N TYR A 242 -1.91 -6.59 0.64
CA TYR A 242 -2.98 -5.73 1.11
C TYR A 242 -3.28 -5.94 2.60
N ALA A 243 -3.36 -7.19 3.06
CA ALA A 243 -3.51 -7.50 4.48
C ALA A 243 -2.39 -6.86 5.32
N ALA A 244 -1.13 -7.01 4.91
CA ALA A 244 0.00 -6.46 5.63
C ALA A 244 0.03 -4.92 5.58
N LEU A 245 -0.39 -4.32 4.47
CA LEU A 245 -0.47 -2.87 4.31
C LEU A 245 -1.58 -2.23 5.14
N ILE A 246 -2.72 -2.92 5.36
CA ILE A 246 -3.74 -2.47 6.32
C ILE A 246 -3.12 -2.31 7.72
N VAL A 247 -2.32 -3.30 8.17
CA VAL A 247 -1.63 -3.22 9.47
C VAL A 247 -0.57 -2.11 9.48
N LEU A 248 0.20 -1.97 8.40
CA LEU A 248 1.20 -0.91 8.28
C LEU A 248 0.55 0.48 8.33
N SER A 249 -0.56 0.68 7.63
CA SER A 249 -1.31 1.94 7.64
C SER A 249 -1.82 2.27 9.03
N ARG A 250 -2.28 1.27 9.80
CA ARG A 250 -2.64 1.48 11.20
C ARG A 250 -1.46 1.97 12.04
N ILE A 251 -0.31 1.29 11.94
CA ILE A 251 0.92 1.67 12.65
C ILE A 251 1.36 3.09 12.26
N PHE A 252 1.29 3.45 10.98
CA PHE A 252 1.59 4.79 10.49
C PHE A 252 0.73 5.84 11.21
N CYS A 253 -0.60 5.65 11.21
CA CYS A 253 -1.51 6.59 11.85
C CYS A 253 -1.27 6.68 13.37
N ASP A 254 -1.02 5.57 14.06
CA ASP A 254 -0.71 5.56 15.50
C ASP A 254 0.59 6.33 15.80
N VAL A 255 1.62 6.22 14.95
CA VAL A 255 2.86 7.02 15.08
C VAL A 255 2.60 8.50 14.93
N VAL A 256 1.82 8.89 13.91
CA VAL A 256 1.47 10.31 13.71
C VAL A 256 0.66 10.83 14.89
N CYS A 257 -0.32 10.07 15.38
CA CYS A 257 -1.09 10.44 16.57
C CYS A 257 -0.21 10.57 17.82
N ALA A 258 0.75 9.67 18.03
CA ALA A 258 1.69 9.77 19.13
C ALA A 258 2.54 11.05 19.05
N GLN A 259 2.97 11.44 17.84
CA GLN A 259 3.68 12.70 17.65
C GLN A 259 2.80 13.92 17.86
N LEU A 260 1.58 13.93 17.32
CA LEU A 260 0.61 15.01 17.54
C LEU A 260 0.31 15.19 19.04
N ALA A 261 0.10 14.09 19.77
CA ALA A 261 -0.16 14.11 21.21
C ALA A 261 1.04 14.63 22.02
N SER A 262 2.27 14.39 21.56
CA SER A 262 3.47 14.93 22.22
C SER A 262 3.64 16.45 22.05
N ARG A 263 2.97 17.03 21.05
CA ARG A 263 3.08 18.46 20.68
C ARG A 263 1.89 19.29 21.16
N SER A 264 0.73 18.68 21.38
CA SER A 264 -0.47 19.36 21.86
C SER A 264 -0.59 19.26 23.38
N SER A 265 -0.57 20.39 24.07
CA SER A 265 -0.86 20.46 25.51
C SER A 265 -2.34 20.18 25.84
N GLU A 266 -3.23 20.28 24.84
CA GLU A 266 -4.69 20.32 25.05
C GLU A 266 -5.48 19.21 24.35
N ASN A 267 -4.91 18.47 23.39
CA ASN A 267 -5.65 17.44 22.65
C ASN A 267 -5.06 16.04 22.79
N LYS A 268 -5.80 15.17 23.49
CA LYS A 268 -5.70 13.72 23.29
C LYS A 268 -6.37 13.38 21.96
N ILE A 269 -5.66 13.57 20.86
CA ILE A 269 -6.09 13.05 19.56
C ILE A 269 -6.02 11.52 19.68
N ARG A 270 -7.18 10.89 19.89
CA ARG A 270 -7.32 9.44 19.85
C ARG A 270 -7.76 9.04 18.45
N MET A 271 -7.10 8.03 17.91
CA MET A 271 -7.56 7.36 16.72
C MET A 271 -8.84 6.58 17.03
N GLU A 272 -9.86 6.75 16.19
CA GLU A 272 -11.01 5.86 16.17
C GLU A 272 -10.54 4.45 15.78
N PRO A 273 -10.89 3.40 16.54
CA PRO A 273 -10.46 2.02 16.28
C PRO A 273 -11.07 1.38 15.01
N GLY A 274 -12.11 1.99 14.42
CA GLY A 274 -13.02 1.36 13.45
C GLY A 274 -12.43 0.91 12.11
N PRO A 275 -11.86 1.80 11.27
CA PRO A 275 -11.79 1.54 9.83
C PRO A 275 -10.87 0.37 9.45
N PHE A 276 -9.75 0.17 10.15
CA PHE A 276 -8.80 -0.89 9.80
C PHE A 276 -9.29 -2.29 10.18
N SER A 277 -10.02 -2.41 11.30
CA SER A 277 -10.58 -3.68 11.74
C SER A 277 -11.68 -4.15 10.80
N ASP A 278 -12.53 -3.22 10.35
CA ASP A 278 -13.59 -3.49 9.38
C ASP A 278 -13.01 -3.92 8.03
N LEU A 279 -11.99 -3.21 7.52
CA LEU A 279 -11.30 -3.60 6.29
C LEU A 279 -10.68 -5.01 6.39
N MET A 280 -10.04 -5.35 7.51
CA MET A 280 -9.46 -6.68 7.72
C MET A 280 -10.53 -7.76 7.83
N ALA A 281 -11.64 -7.50 8.53
CA ALA A 281 -12.77 -8.43 8.61
C ALA A 281 -13.37 -8.71 7.23
N THR A 282 -13.56 -7.66 6.41
CA THR A 282 -14.00 -7.78 5.02
C THR A 282 -13.01 -8.63 4.22
N LEU A 283 -11.71 -8.39 4.33
CA LEU A 283 -10.67 -9.18 3.65
C LEU A 283 -10.75 -10.68 4.01
N ILE A 284 -10.86 -11.00 5.31
CA ILE A 284 -10.96 -12.38 5.79
C ILE A 284 -12.21 -13.06 5.23
N SER A 285 -13.33 -12.33 5.16
CA SER A 285 -14.60 -12.85 4.66
C SER A 285 -14.53 -13.22 3.17
N VAL A 286 -13.76 -12.47 2.38
CA VAL A 286 -13.58 -12.70 0.94
C VAL A 286 -12.59 -13.84 0.66
N VAL A 287 -11.63 -14.09 1.55
CA VAL A 287 -10.57 -15.09 1.35
C VAL A 287 -10.85 -16.44 2.04
N SER A 288 -11.92 -16.55 2.83
CA SER A 288 -12.44 -17.84 3.35
C SER A 288 -13.54 -18.40 2.41
N PRO A 289 -13.71 -19.72 2.14
CA PRO A 289 -13.06 -20.91 2.69
C PRO A 289 -12.86 -22.05 1.64
N SER A 290 -12.06 -21.86 0.58
CA SER A 290 -11.75 -22.97 -0.33
C SER A 290 -10.57 -23.80 0.21
N ARG A 291 -10.60 -25.14 0.06
CA ARG A 291 -9.45 -26.01 0.43
C ARG A 291 -8.16 -25.64 -0.32
N GLN A 292 -8.29 -25.04 -1.51
CA GLN A 292 -7.16 -24.66 -2.37
C GLN A 292 -6.45 -23.41 -1.84
N ASP A 293 -7.10 -22.60 -0.99
CA ASP A 293 -6.59 -21.31 -0.53
C ASP A 293 -6.00 -21.34 0.89
N ARG A 294 -5.89 -22.51 1.52
CA ARG A 294 -5.58 -22.64 2.95
C ARG A 294 -4.33 -21.88 3.39
N ALA A 295 -3.23 -21.95 2.64
CA ALA A 295 -1.99 -21.25 2.98
C ALA A 295 -2.17 -19.72 2.95
N THR A 296 -2.90 -19.20 1.96
CA THR A 296 -3.21 -17.76 1.87
C THR A 296 -4.14 -17.34 3.00
N SER A 297 -5.18 -18.12 3.30
CA SER A 297 -6.08 -17.86 4.41
C SER A 297 -5.34 -17.87 5.76
N ASP A 298 -4.39 -18.78 5.98
CA ASP A 298 -3.60 -18.87 7.21
C ASP A 298 -2.68 -17.65 7.39
N GLU A 299 -2.04 -17.17 6.31
CA GLU A 299 -1.24 -15.93 6.35
C GLU A 299 -2.10 -14.69 6.64
N ILE A 300 -3.30 -14.59 6.06
CA ILE A 300 -4.22 -13.48 6.33
C ILE A 300 -4.71 -13.52 7.77
N ARG A 301 -5.04 -14.70 8.30
CA ARG A 301 -5.42 -14.85 9.71
C ARG A 301 -4.29 -14.45 10.65
N ASN A 302 -3.06 -14.84 10.36
CA ASN A 302 -1.89 -14.38 11.11
C ASN A 302 -1.75 -12.84 11.07
N LEU A 303 -1.98 -12.20 9.92
CA LEU A 303 -1.96 -10.73 9.81
C LEU A 303 -3.13 -10.07 10.54
N ALA A 304 -4.31 -10.70 10.56
CA ALA A 304 -5.44 -10.25 11.35
C ALA A 304 -5.16 -10.35 12.86
N ASP A 305 -4.54 -11.44 13.32
CA ASP A 305 -4.09 -11.60 14.70
C ASP A 305 -3.03 -10.54 15.06
N ILE A 306 -2.12 -10.23 14.12
CA ILE A 306 -1.17 -9.13 14.29
C ILE A 306 -1.91 -7.80 14.42
N LEU A 307 -2.90 -7.50 13.56
CA LEU A 307 -3.71 -6.28 13.65
C LEU A 307 -4.45 -6.19 14.99
N ALA A 308 -5.02 -7.29 15.48
CA ALA A 308 -5.76 -7.32 16.73
C ALA A 308 -4.91 -6.89 17.95
N LEU A 309 -3.59 -7.07 17.91
CA LEU A 309 -2.68 -6.55 18.95
C LEU A 309 -2.66 -5.02 19.04
N SER A 310 -3.02 -4.31 17.96
CA SER A 310 -3.11 -2.85 17.98
C SER A 310 -4.40 -2.34 18.64
N ALA A 311 -5.42 -3.19 18.77
CA ALA A 311 -6.70 -2.83 19.38
C ALA A 311 -6.67 -2.90 20.91
N THR A 312 -5.73 -3.65 21.50
CA THR A 312 -5.52 -3.65 22.94
C THR A 312 -4.79 -2.36 23.35
N PRO A 313 -5.40 -1.48 24.17
CA PRO A 313 -4.69 -0.33 24.73
C PRO A 313 -3.45 -0.82 25.45
N ASN A 314 -2.29 -0.19 25.20
CA ASN A 314 -1.08 -0.46 25.99
C ASN A 314 -1.42 -0.18 27.46
N ALA A 315 -1.53 -1.26 28.24
CA ALA A 315 -1.81 -1.25 29.67
C ALA A 315 -0.61 -0.71 30.46
#